data_AF-A0A140K1E3-F1
#
_entry.id   AF-A0A140K1E3-F1
#
_cell.length_a   1.000
_cell.length_b   1.000
_cell.length_c   1.000
_cell.angle_alpha   90.00
_cell.angle_beta   90.00
_cell.angle_gamma   90.00
#
_symmetry.space_group_name_H-M   'P 1'
#
loop_
_entity.id
_entity.type
_entity.pdbx_description
1 polymer ?
#
loop_
_entity_poly.entity_id
_entity_poly.type
_entity_poly.pdbx_seq_one_letter_code
_entity_poly.pdbx_strand_id
1 'polypeptide(L)'
;MIKIHRLLPVTLGILAITIATPVNAQTPVPNLQDLVDARGSSGETELENRGYEFIRTEKSEDSAYSYWIESETGKCVTVRTQNGRYQSLVYAPSPNCDTTNTSEFNTETFKTVCGVIVDGQNYRYLCEVSEQYNANNRVKTILRYPDIELQLTWKSGNQVTIDTTGASSIDATYSTSEGETDIITSDKTYFYISNKDMAAWEVQHFKP
;
A
#
# COMPACT_ATOMS: atom_id res chain seq x y z
N MET A 1 -25.93 16.34 72.00
CA MET A 1 -25.08 16.97 70.96
C MET A 1 -24.39 15.86 70.17
N ILE A 2 -24.83 15.60 68.94
CA ILE A 2 -24.38 14.47 68.10
C ILE A 2 -23.36 15.01 67.08
N LYS A 3 -22.16 14.42 67.04
CA LYS A 3 -21.02 14.78 66.16
C LYS A 3 -21.22 14.16 64.78
N ILE A 4 -21.47 14.99 63.76
CA ILE A 4 -21.57 14.58 62.35
C ILE A 4 -20.15 14.46 61.77
N HIS A 5 -19.73 13.25 61.40
CA HIS A 5 -18.49 13.01 60.66
C HIS A 5 -18.71 13.33 59.18
N ARG A 6 -17.89 14.25 58.64
CA ARG A 6 -17.88 14.60 57.21
C ARG A 6 -17.11 13.52 56.44
N LEU A 7 -17.78 12.84 55.52
CA LEU A 7 -17.18 11.94 54.55
C LEU A 7 -16.61 12.76 53.38
N LEU A 8 -15.33 12.53 53.06
CA LEU A 8 -14.63 13.08 51.88
C LEU A 8 -14.84 12.13 50.69
N PRO A 9 -15.21 12.62 49.49
CA PRO A 9 -15.27 11.78 48.29
C PRO A 9 -13.88 11.66 47.66
N VAL A 10 -13.42 10.44 47.44
CA VAL A 10 -12.23 10.12 46.65
C VAL A 10 -12.64 10.07 45.18
N THR A 11 -12.28 11.09 44.40
CA THR A 11 -12.47 11.10 42.95
C THR A 11 -11.33 10.32 42.28
N LEU A 12 -11.64 9.15 41.74
CA LEU A 12 -10.75 8.37 40.88
C LEU A 12 -10.63 9.08 39.51
N GLY A 13 -9.45 9.62 39.21
CA GLY A 13 -9.13 10.20 37.91
C GLY A 13 -8.98 9.11 36.83
N ILE A 14 -9.81 9.19 35.78
CA ILE A 14 -9.71 8.32 34.61
C ILE A 14 -8.53 8.78 33.75
N LEU A 15 -7.52 7.92 33.60
CA LEU A 15 -6.34 8.15 32.77
C LEU A 15 -6.73 7.91 31.29
N ALA A 16 -6.81 8.99 30.50
CA ALA A 16 -7.02 8.91 29.06
C ALA A 16 -5.74 8.45 28.36
N ILE A 17 -5.75 7.21 27.84
CA ILE A 17 -4.68 6.68 27.00
C ILE A 17 -4.87 7.26 25.59
N THR A 18 -4.03 8.22 25.22
CA THR A 18 -3.95 8.74 23.85
C THR A 18 -3.17 7.73 22.99
N ILE A 19 -3.84 7.19 21.97
CA ILE A 19 -3.20 6.30 21.00
C ILE A 19 -2.45 7.22 20.03
N ALA A 20 -1.13 7.27 20.14
CA ALA A 20 -0.29 7.98 19.18
C ALA A 20 -0.35 7.20 17.85
N THR A 21 -1.06 7.74 16.87
CA THR A 21 -1.00 7.21 15.51
C THR A 21 0.38 7.49 14.93
N PRO A 22 1.01 6.54 14.23
CA PRO A 22 2.26 6.80 13.54
C PRO A 22 2.01 7.85 12.46
N VAL A 23 2.58 9.04 12.64
CA VAL A 23 2.69 10.04 11.56
C VAL A 23 3.73 9.51 10.59
N ASN A 24 3.28 9.13 9.39
CA ASN A 24 4.17 8.72 8.31
C ASN A 24 4.95 9.96 7.86
N ALA A 25 6.16 10.16 8.39
CA ALA A 25 6.99 11.31 8.10
C ALA A 25 7.47 11.22 6.65
N GLN A 26 6.88 12.03 5.77
CA GLN A 26 7.34 12.16 4.38
C GLN A 26 8.76 12.74 4.41
N THR A 27 9.72 12.04 3.78
CA THR A 27 11.13 12.41 3.85
C THR A 27 11.39 13.64 2.97
N PRO A 28 11.83 14.78 3.52
CA PRO A 28 12.13 15.97 2.73
C PRO A 28 13.27 15.71 1.75
N VAL A 29 13.21 16.34 0.57
CA VAL A 29 14.30 16.29 -0.41
C VAL A 29 15.34 17.37 -0.07
N PRO A 30 16.54 17.03 0.44
CA PRO A 30 17.41 18.01 1.09
C PRO A 30 17.82 19.19 0.19
N ASN A 31 18.05 18.95 -1.10
CA ASN A 31 18.49 19.95 -2.08
C ASN A 31 17.33 20.75 -2.72
N LEU A 32 16.10 20.55 -2.27
CA LEU A 32 14.92 21.28 -2.77
C LEU A 32 14.18 22.04 -1.66
N GLN A 33 14.66 22.01 -0.42
CA GLN A 33 13.99 22.65 0.70
C GLN A 33 13.99 24.17 0.62
N ASP A 34 14.91 24.76 -0.16
CA ASP A 34 14.93 26.19 -0.46
C ASP A 34 13.76 26.64 -1.37
N LEU A 35 13.06 25.70 -2.02
CA LEU A 35 11.88 25.97 -2.84
C LEU A 35 10.57 25.98 -2.05
N VAL A 36 10.61 25.68 -0.75
CA VAL A 36 9.43 25.85 0.11
C VAL A 36 9.03 27.34 0.12
N ASP A 37 7.72 27.60 -0.01
CA ASP A 37 7.10 28.92 -0.20
C ASP A 37 7.36 29.61 -1.56
N ALA A 38 8.16 28.99 -2.45
CA ALA A 38 8.34 29.51 -3.80
C ALA A 38 7.00 29.57 -4.54
N ARG A 39 6.83 30.60 -5.38
CA ARG A 39 5.69 30.69 -6.30
C ARG A 39 5.77 29.53 -7.28
N GLY A 40 4.67 28.81 -7.49
CA GLY A 40 4.65 27.57 -8.27
C GLY A 40 5.37 27.69 -9.61
N SER A 41 5.07 28.72 -10.39
CA SER A 41 5.71 28.97 -11.70
C SER A 41 7.24 29.13 -11.64
N SER A 42 7.77 29.80 -10.61
CA SER A 42 9.21 29.98 -10.45
C SER A 42 9.87 28.73 -9.88
N GLY A 43 9.16 28.01 -9.00
CA GLY A 43 9.60 26.72 -8.48
C GLY A 43 9.70 25.65 -9.56
N GLU A 44 8.77 25.62 -10.53
CA GLU A 44 8.79 24.69 -11.66
C GLU A 44 10.03 24.90 -12.53
N THR A 45 10.32 26.15 -12.91
CA THR A 45 11.55 26.48 -13.65
C THR A 45 12.80 26.08 -12.89
N GLU A 46 12.82 26.25 -11.58
CA GLU A 46 13.96 25.88 -10.75
C GLU A 46 14.15 24.37 -10.61
N LEU A 47 13.05 23.61 -10.56
CA LEU A 47 13.09 22.14 -10.63
C LEU A 47 13.67 21.66 -11.97
N GLU A 48 13.20 22.20 -13.09
CA GLU A 48 13.72 21.88 -14.43
C GLU A 48 15.21 22.21 -14.55
N ASN A 49 15.64 23.40 -14.09
CA ASN A 49 17.05 23.81 -14.08
C ASN A 49 17.94 22.89 -13.25
N ARG A 50 17.37 22.23 -12.23
CA ARG A 50 18.06 21.27 -11.34
C ARG A 50 18.01 19.84 -11.85
N GLY A 51 17.48 19.60 -13.06
CA GLY A 51 17.42 18.27 -13.66
C GLY A 51 16.29 17.41 -13.13
N TYR A 52 15.17 18.03 -12.74
CA TYR A 52 13.93 17.33 -12.45
C TYR A 52 12.99 17.44 -13.64
N GLU A 53 12.46 16.31 -14.09
CA GLU A 53 11.52 16.24 -15.20
C GLU A 53 10.09 16.16 -14.68
N PHE A 54 9.22 17.02 -15.20
CA PHE A 54 7.80 17.03 -14.86
C PHE A 54 7.09 15.79 -15.38
N ILE A 55 6.25 15.19 -14.55
CA ILE A 55 5.48 13.99 -14.90
C ILE A 55 4.00 14.31 -15.05
N ARG A 56 3.37 14.76 -13.96
CA ARG A 56 1.93 15.07 -13.91
C ARG A 56 1.59 15.90 -12.68
N THR A 57 0.36 16.43 -12.67
CA THR A 57 -0.23 17.12 -11.53
C THR A 57 -1.60 16.54 -11.20
N GLU A 58 -1.81 16.24 -9.92
CA GLU A 58 -3.11 15.89 -9.35
C GLU A 58 -3.68 17.06 -8.56
N LYS A 59 -4.99 17.27 -8.63
CA LYS A 59 -5.67 18.31 -7.85
C LYS A 59 -6.48 17.65 -6.74
N SER A 60 -6.35 18.20 -5.55
CA SER A 60 -7.21 17.99 -4.38
C SER A 60 -7.98 19.29 -4.10
N GLU A 61 -8.98 19.26 -3.21
CA GLU A 61 -9.86 20.41 -2.94
C GLU A 61 -9.12 21.74 -2.74
N ASP A 62 -8.05 21.75 -1.94
CA ASP A 62 -7.32 22.96 -1.54
C ASP A 62 -5.84 22.97 -1.98
N SER A 63 -5.41 21.93 -2.69
CA SER A 63 -4.00 21.65 -2.96
C SER A 63 -3.81 21.03 -4.35
N ALA A 64 -2.69 21.30 -5.00
CA ALA A 64 -2.23 20.57 -6.17
C ALA A 64 -0.95 19.82 -5.82
N TYR A 65 -0.80 18.60 -6.33
CA TYR A 65 0.37 17.75 -6.12
C TYR A 65 1.01 17.49 -7.47
N SER A 66 2.19 18.06 -7.72
CA SER A 66 2.98 17.76 -8.93
C SER A 66 4.04 16.71 -8.62
N TYR A 67 4.28 15.84 -9.59
CA TYR A 67 5.21 14.72 -9.49
C TYR A 67 6.35 14.91 -10.48
N TRP A 68 7.57 14.67 -10.01
CA TRP A 68 8.81 14.97 -10.72
C TRP A 68 9.82 13.83 -10.55
N ILE A 69 10.58 13.53 -11.59
CA ILE A 69 11.65 12.54 -11.54
C ILE A 69 13.01 13.23 -11.66
N GLU A 70 13.92 12.94 -10.74
CA GLU A 70 15.32 13.40 -10.82
C GLU A 70 16.04 12.62 -11.93
N SER A 71 16.49 13.30 -12.99
CA SER A 71 17.09 12.65 -14.17
C SER A 71 18.35 11.84 -13.83
N GLU A 72 19.11 12.25 -12.81
CA GLU A 72 20.36 11.58 -12.43
C GLU A 72 20.14 10.27 -11.66
N THR A 73 19.17 10.25 -10.73
CA THR A 73 18.99 9.12 -9.80
C THR A 73 17.71 8.32 -10.02
N GLY A 74 16.77 8.86 -10.81
CA GLY A 74 15.43 8.29 -10.98
C GLY A 74 14.52 8.44 -9.76
N LYS A 75 14.92 9.22 -8.74
CA LYS A 75 14.10 9.42 -7.53
C LYS A 75 12.87 10.25 -7.82
N CYS A 76 11.75 9.82 -7.25
CA CYS A 76 10.46 10.47 -7.37
C CYS A 76 10.28 11.55 -6.29
N VAL A 77 9.83 12.73 -6.70
CA VAL A 77 9.55 13.86 -5.82
C VAL A 77 8.10 14.29 -6.00
N THR A 78 7.39 14.48 -4.88
CA THR A 78 6.07 15.11 -4.86
C THR A 78 6.18 16.52 -4.29
N VAL A 79 5.61 17.47 -5.01
CA VAL A 79 5.51 18.87 -4.62
C VAL A 79 4.05 19.21 -4.33
N ARG A 80 3.74 19.54 -3.07
CA ARG A 80 2.42 20.05 -2.70
C ARG A 80 2.41 21.56 -2.90
N THR A 81 1.46 22.05 -3.67
CA THR A 81 1.21 23.47 -3.93
C THR A 81 -0.14 23.86 -3.35
N GLN A 82 -0.18 24.93 -2.57
CA GLN A 82 -1.40 25.50 -2.02
C GLN A 82 -1.33 27.01 -2.14
N ASN A 83 -2.45 27.66 -2.50
CA ASN A 83 -2.51 29.10 -2.74
C ASN A 83 -1.42 29.61 -3.72
N GLY A 84 -1.07 28.78 -4.70
CA GLY A 84 -0.04 29.09 -5.71
C GLY A 84 1.40 29.04 -5.21
N ARG A 85 1.65 28.48 -4.03
CA ARG A 85 2.98 28.37 -3.41
C ARG A 85 3.28 26.95 -2.96
N TYR A 86 4.54 26.53 -3.09
CA TYR A 86 5.01 25.23 -2.63
C TYR A 86 4.96 25.15 -1.11
N GLN A 87 4.32 24.10 -0.60
CA GLN A 87 4.19 23.82 0.84
C GLN A 87 5.20 22.77 1.28
N SER A 88 5.49 21.79 0.42
CA SER A 88 6.42 20.70 0.72
C SER A 88 6.95 20.07 -0.56
N LEU A 89 8.22 19.65 -0.51
CA LEU A 89 8.90 18.86 -1.54
C LEU A 89 9.53 17.65 -0.85
N VAL A 90 8.98 16.48 -1.11
CA VAL A 90 9.33 15.24 -0.40
C VAL A 90 9.57 14.11 -1.40
N TYR A 91 10.35 13.12 -1.00
CA TYR A 91 10.44 11.88 -1.76
C TYR A 91 9.09 11.17 -1.74
N ALA A 92 8.68 10.71 -2.91
CA ALA A 92 7.54 9.84 -3.09
C ALA A 92 8.00 8.43 -3.43
N PRO A 93 7.17 7.41 -3.14
CA PRO A 93 7.38 6.07 -3.67
C PRO A 93 7.53 6.11 -5.19
N SER A 94 8.47 5.35 -5.75
CA SER A 94 8.71 5.25 -7.20
C SER A 94 7.44 5.07 -8.06
N PRO A 95 6.41 4.30 -7.63
CA PRO A 95 5.16 4.17 -8.39
C PRO A 95 4.43 5.49 -8.68
N ASN A 96 4.66 6.55 -7.89
CA ASN A 96 4.01 7.83 -8.11
C ASN A 96 4.57 8.58 -9.33
N CYS A 97 5.76 8.22 -9.81
CA CYS A 97 6.46 8.93 -10.89
C CYS A 97 6.49 8.19 -12.23
N ASP A 98 5.69 7.14 -12.41
CA ASP A 98 5.62 6.44 -13.70
C ASP A 98 4.89 7.33 -14.73
N THR A 99 5.62 7.80 -15.77
CA THR A 99 5.14 8.70 -16.85
C THR A 99 4.37 7.96 -17.95
N THR A 100 4.21 6.65 -17.86
CA THR A 100 3.30 5.92 -18.73
C THR A 100 1.87 6.31 -18.36
N ASN A 101 1.27 7.17 -19.21
CA ASN A 101 -0.16 7.53 -19.26
C ASN A 101 -0.95 6.83 -18.18
N THR A 102 -1.36 7.54 -17.12
CA THR A 102 -2.23 7.04 -16.03
C THR A 102 -2.20 5.53 -16.02
N SER A 103 -1.18 4.87 -15.44
CA SER A 103 -1.20 3.41 -15.43
C SER A 103 -2.51 3.03 -14.75
N GLU A 104 -3.52 2.72 -15.57
CA GLU A 104 -4.72 2.05 -15.17
C GLU A 104 -4.14 0.77 -14.63
N PHE A 105 -3.93 0.75 -13.31
CA PHE A 105 -3.80 -0.50 -12.60
C PHE A 105 -5.11 -1.18 -12.91
N ASN A 106 -5.08 -1.98 -13.98
CA ASN A 106 -6.21 -2.77 -14.38
C ASN A 106 -6.40 -3.72 -13.21
N THR A 107 -7.44 -3.40 -12.45
CA THR A 107 -7.76 -4.12 -11.24
C THR A 107 -8.80 -5.13 -11.67
N GLU A 108 -8.39 -6.38 -11.69
CA GLU A 108 -9.28 -7.48 -11.99
C GLU A 108 -9.66 -8.17 -10.69
N THR A 109 -10.96 -8.24 -10.45
CA THR A 109 -11.51 -8.90 -9.26
C THR A 109 -12.25 -10.15 -9.68
N PHE A 110 -11.96 -11.27 -9.01
CA PHE A 110 -12.68 -12.52 -9.22
C PHE A 110 -12.79 -13.33 -7.93
N LYS A 111 -13.81 -14.17 -7.86
CA LYS A 111 -13.95 -15.16 -6.79
C LYS A 111 -13.15 -16.40 -7.12
N THR A 112 -12.56 -17.01 -6.12
CA THR A 112 -11.74 -18.21 -6.28
C THR A 112 -11.87 -19.13 -5.07
N VAL A 113 -11.30 -20.33 -5.19
CA VAL A 113 -10.91 -21.13 -4.03
C VAL A 113 -9.46 -20.78 -3.69
N CYS A 114 -9.22 -20.40 -2.44
CA CYS A 114 -7.87 -20.20 -1.92
C CYS A 114 -7.69 -20.98 -0.62
N GLY A 115 -6.47 -21.07 -0.13
CA GLY A 115 -6.22 -21.85 1.06
C GLY A 115 -4.84 -21.67 1.65
N VAL A 116 -4.60 -22.45 2.69
CA VAL A 116 -3.31 -22.54 3.35
C VAL A 116 -3.03 -24.01 3.67
N ILE A 117 -1.81 -24.44 3.38
CA ILE A 117 -1.27 -25.74 3.75
C ILE A 117 -0.31 -25.50 4.91
N VAL A 118 -0.62 -26.06 6.07
CA VAL A 118 0.21 -26.01 7.27
C VAL A 118 0.27 -27.41 7.87
N ASP A 119 1.47 -27.90 8.16
CA ASP A 119 1.72 -29.25 8.70
C ASP A 119 1.03 -30.38 7.89
N GLY A 120 0.95 -30.20 6.57
CA GLY A 120 0.31 -31.16 5.65
C GLY A 120 -1.23 -31.15 5.68
N GLN A 121 -1.85 -30.31 6.51
CA GLN A 121 -3.30 -30.07 6.50
C GLN A 121 -3.63 -28.99 5.47
N ASN A 122 -4.61 -29.27 4.60
CA ASN A 122 -5.06 -28.34 3.56
C ASN A 122 -6.38 -27.70 3.98
N TYR A 123 -6.35 -26.39 4.23
CA TYR A 123 -7.52 -25.59 4.56
C TYR A 123 -7.94 -24.77 3.36
N ARG A 124 -9.17 -25.00 2.86
CA ARG A 124 -9.71 -24.34 1.67
C ARG A 124 -10.84 -23.39 2.06
N TYR A 125 -10.92 -22.26 1.37
CA TYR A 125 -11.90 -21.21 1.59
C TYR A 125 -12.40 -20.66 0.26
N LEU A 126 -13.59 -20.05 0.28
CA LEU A 126 -14.00 -19.13 -0.77
C LEU A 126 -13.34 -17.78 -0.51
N CYS A 127 -12.69 -17.26 -1.55
CA CYS A 127 -11.89 -16.05 -1.45
C CYS A 127 -12.24 -15.09 -2.57
N GLU A 128 -11.96 -13.81 -2.34
CA GLU A 128 -11.95 -12.80 -3.39
C GLU A 128 -10.51 -12.40 -3.69
N VAL A 129 -10.15 -12.38 -4.96
CA VAL A 129 -8.85 -11.93 -5.45
C VAL A 129 -9.02 -10.59 -6.12
N SER A 130 -8.13 -9.65 -5.84
CA SER A 130 -7.98 -8.41 -6.61
C SER A 130 -6.54 -8.33 -7.12
N GLU A 131 -6.36 -8.52 -8.42
CA GLU A 131 -5.05 -8.45 -9.07
C GLU A 131 -4.89 -7.08 -9.74
N GLN A 132 -3.76 -6.43 -9.49
CA GLN A 132 -3.36 -5.18 -10.12
C GLN A 132 -2.22 -5.45 -11.09
N TYR A 133 -2.41 -4.95 -12.30
CA TYR A 133 -1.45 -5.09 -13.39
C TYR A 133 -0.86 -3.72 -13.73
N ASN A 134 0.46 -3.67 -13.93
CA ASN A 134 1.11 -2.58 -14.66
C ASN A 134 1.43 -3.11 -16.08
N ALA A 135 0.73 -2.59 -17.08
CA ALA A 135 0.67 -3.16 -18.42
C ALA A 135 0.27 -4.65 -18.36
N ASN A 136 1.19 -5.57 -18.68
CA ASN A 136 0.96 -7.02 -18.62
C ASN A 136 1.60 -7.70 -17.41
N ASN A 137 2.28 -6.93 -16.54
CA ASN A 137 2.96 -7.46 -15.38
C ASN A 137 2.05 -7.39 -14.17
N ARG A 138 1.80 -8.53 -13.53
CA ARG A 138 1.10 -8.59 -12.25
C ARG A 138 2.00 -8.00 -11.18
N VAL A 139 1.61 -6.87 -10.59
CA VAL A 139 2.43 -6.13 -9.62
C VAL A 139 1.92 -6.26 -8.19
N LYS A 140 0.61 -6.42 -8.02
CA LYS A 140 0.00 -6.66 -6.70
C LYS A 140 -1.14 -7.65 -6.81
N THR A 141 -1.29 -8.52 -5.81
CA THR A 141 -2.48 -9.36 -5.64
C THR A 141 -2.97 -9.23 -4.21
N ILE A 142 -4.26 -8.97 -4.02
CA ILE A 142 -4.89 -8.96 -2.72
C ILE A 142 -5.77 -10.21 -2.63
N LEU A 143 -5.44 -11.13 -1.72
CA LEU A 143 -6.24 -12.29 -1.39
C LEU A 143 -7.05 -12.01 -0.13
N ARG A 144 -8.37 -11.97 -0.26
CA ARG A 144 -9.29 -11.80 0.86
C ARG A 144 -9.81 -13.16 1.30
N TYR A 145 -9.22 -13.67 2.37
CA TYR A 145 -9.75 -14.80 3.13
C TYR A 145 -10.92 -14.29 4.00
N PRO A 146 -11.77 -15.17 4.55
CA PRO A 146 -12.87 -14.77 5.41
C PRO A 146 -12.45 -13.96 6.65
N ASP A 147 -11.24 -14.22 7.16
CA ASP A 147 -10.71 -13.70 8.42
C ASP A 147 -9.45 -12.84 8.27
N ILE A 148 -8.73 -12.96 7.15
CA ILE A 148 -7.48 -12.24 6.90
C ILE A 148 -7.37 -11.72 5.46
N GLU A 149 -6.62 -10.63 5.26
CA GLU A 149 -6.22 -10.16 3.94
C GLU A 149 -4.72 -10.36 3.77
N LEU A 150 -4.33 -11.00 2.66
CA LEU A 150 -2.93 -11.11 2.23
C LEU A 150 -2.70 -10.17 1.05
N GLN A 151 -1.78 -9.23 1.20
CA GLN A 151 -1.31 -8.42 0.09
C GLN A 151 0.03 -8.97 -0.42
N LEU A 152 0.01 -9.45 -1.66
CA LEU A 152 1.16 -9.98 -2.36
C LEU A 152 1.75 -8.88 -3.24
N THR A 153 3.02 -8.56 -3.04
CA THR A 153 3.81 -7.66 -3.89
C THR A 153 4.79 -8.50 -4.70
N TRP A 154 4.54 -8.62 -6.01
CA TRP A 154 5.32 -9.48 -6.89
C TRP A 154 6.66 -8.82 -7.24
N LYS A 155 7.75 -9.60 -7.14
CA LYS A 155 9.12 -9.18 -7.45
C LYS A 155 9.68 -10.02 -8.62
N SER A 156 10.78 -9.58 -9.20
CA SER A 156 11.51 -10.37 -10.20
C SER A 156 12.02 -11.70 -9.62
N GLY A 157 12.12 -12.75 -10.44
CA GLY A 157 12.84 -13.98 -10.06
C GLY A 157 12.12 -14.84 -9.03
N ASN A 158 10.82 -15.10 -9.25
CA ASN A 158 9.96 -15.96 -8.42
C ASN A 158 9.82 -15.51 -6.96
N GLN A 159 10.09 -14.24 -6.67
CA GLN A 159 9.99 -13.66 -5.34
C GLN A 159 8.67 -12.90 -5.16
N VAL A 160 8.14 -12.93 -3.94
CA VAL A 160 6.93 -12.19 -3.56
C VAL A 160 7.04 -11.76 -2.10
N THR A 161 6.60 -10.55 -1.77
CA THR A 161 6.43 -10.11 -0.38
C THR A 161 4.98 -10.22 0.01
N ILE A 162 4.72 -10.78 1.18
CA ILE A 162 3.39 -10.93 1.76
C ILE A 162 3.26 -9.92 2.89
N ASP A 163 2.30 -9.00 2.80
CA ASP A 163 1.84 -8.17 3.89
C ASP A 163 0.50 -8.69 4.39
N THR A 164 0.43 -9.09 5.66
CA THR A 164 -0.84 -9.50 6.29
C THR A 164 -1.32 -8.39 7.21
N THR A 165 -2.63 -8.16 7.28
CA THR A 165 -3.22 -7.18 8.20
C THR A 165 -2.78 -7.45 9.64
N GLY A 166 -1.91 -6.58 10.18
CA GLY A 166 -1.44 -6.65 11.56
C GLY A 166 -0.17 -7.48 11.83
N ALA A 167 0.56 -7.94 10.80
CA ALA A 167 1.87 -8.60 10.98
C ALA A 167 2.98 -7.94 10.14
N SER A 168 4.23 -8.35 10.40
CA SER A 168 5.39 -7.92 9.61
C SER A 168 5.37 -8.55 8.22
N SER A 169 5.90 -7.83 7.23
CA SER A 169 6.09 -8.32 5.88
C SER A 169 6.95 -9.57 5.85
N ILE A 170 6.56 -10.57 5.05
CA ILE A 170 7.28 -11.83 4.90
C ILE A 170 7.75 -11.94 3.44
N ASP A 171 9.05 -12.13 3.23
CA ASP A 171 9.55 -12.52 1.91
C ASP A 171 9.33 -14.01 1.68
N ALA A 172 8.80 -14.34 0.50
CA ALA A 172 8.41 -15.67 0.08
C ALA A 172 8.80 -15.90 -1.39
N THR A 173 8.67 -17.15 -1.82
CA THR A 173 8.76 -17.51 -3.24
C THR A 173 7.40 -17.93 -3.75
N TYR A 174 7.19 -17.86 -5.05
CA TYR A 174 5.97 -18.37 -5.66
C TYR A 174 6.23 -19.33 -6.81
N SER A 175 5.26 -20.19 -7.06
CA SER A 175 5.17 -21.03 -8.25
C SER A 175 3.75 -20.96 -8.79
N THR A 176 3.61 -20.90 -10.11
CA THR A 176 2.30 -21.00 -10.77
C THR A 176 2.35 -22.19 -11.71
N SER A 177 1.49 -23.18 -11.48
CA SER A 177 1.40 -24.40 -12.28
C SER A 177 -0.05 -24.83 -12.40
N GLU A 178 -0.43 -25.29 -13.60
CA GLU A 178 -1.77 -25.83 -13.87
C GLU A 178 -2.94 -24.89 -13.50
N GLY A 179 -2.69 -23.58 -13.41
CA GLY A 179 -3.71 -22.58 -13.07
C GLY A 179 -3.85 -22.29 -11.57
N GLU A 180 -3.10 -22.97 -10.71
CA GLU A 180 -2.94 -22.64 -9.29
C GLU A 180 -1.66 -21.82 -9.09
N THR A 181 -1.70 -20.89 -8.15
CA THR A 181 -0.51 -20.16 -7.70
C THR A 181 -0.26 -20.44 -6.23
N ASP A 182 0.91 -21.00 -5.95
CA ASP A 182 1.44 -21.28 -4.62
C ASP A 182 2.37 -20.16 -4.17
N ILE A 183 2.19 -19.70 -2.95
CA ILE A 183 3.05 -18.76 -2.23
C ILE A 183 3.65 -19.50 -1.04
N ILE A 184 4.95 -19.76 -1.13
CA ILE A 184 5.69 -20.67 -0.26
C ILE A 184 6.47 -19.85 0.76
N THR A 185 6.09 -19.96 2.04
CA THR A 185 6.84 -19.43 3.19
C THR A 185 7.64 -20.54 3.86
N SER A 186 8.38 -20.22 4.93
CA SER A 186 9.12 -21.22 5.71
C SER A 186 8.25 -22.22 6.47
N ASP A 187 7.02 -21.83 6.80
CA ASP A 187 6.13 -22.55 7.73
C ASP A 187 4.83 -23.03 7.10
N LYS A 188 4.40 -22.42 5.98
CA LYS A 188 3.16 -22.76 5.29
C LYS A 188 3.22 -22.42 3.82
N THR A 189 2.25 -22.94 3.07
CA THR A 189 2.04 -22.57 1.67
C THR A 189 0.64 -22.01 1.54
N TYR A 190 0.53 -20.74 1.14
CA TYR A 190 -0.76 -20.18 0.71
C TYR A 190 -0.96 -20.54 -0.76
N PHE A 191 -2.19 -20.77 -1.18
CA PHE A 191 -2.47 -21.01 -2.59
C PHE A 191 -3.79 -20.37 -3.00
N TYR A 192 -3.94 -20.10 -4.29
CA TYR A 192 -5.22 -19.73 -4.88
C TYR A 192 -5.32 -20.20 -6.32
N ILE A 193 -6.53 -20.51 -6.76
CA ILE A 193 -6.80 -20.81 -8.16
C ILE A 193 -6.74 -19.50 -8.95
N SER A 194 -5.60 -19.28 -9.60
CA SER A 194 -5.26 -18.06 -10.35
C SER A 194 -5.80 -18.03 -11.78
N ASN A 195 -6.04 -19.20 -12.39
CA ASN A 195 -6.76 -19.29 -13.66
C ASN A 195 -8.25 -19.01 -13.42
N LYS A 196 -8.79 -17.96 -14.05
CA LYS A 196 -10.15 -17.48 -13.78
C LYS A 196 -11.25 -18.44 -14.20
N ASP A 197 -11.08 -19.17 -15.31
CA ASP A 197 -12.06 -20.16 -15.75
C ASP A 197 -12.11 -21.34 -14.79
N MET A 198 -10.93 -21.79 -14.32
CA MET A 198 -10.81 -22.83 -13.31
C MET A 198 -11.35 -22.36 -11.96
N ALA A 199 -11.07 -21.11 -11.57
CA ALA A 199 -11.58 -20.50 -10.35
C ALA A 199 -13.12 -20.45 -10.36
N ALA A 200 -13.72 -20.03 -11.48
CA ALA A 200 -15.16 -19.99 -11.64
C ALA A 200 -15.79 -21.38 -11.52
N TRP A 201 -15.13 -22.42 -12.06
CA TRP A 201 -15.57 -23.81 -11.93
C TRP A 201 -15.45 -24.32 -10.50
N GLU A 202 -14.31 -24.10 -9.84
CA GLU A 202 -14.04 -24.54 -8.46
C GLU A 202 -15.01 -23.89 -7.46
N VAL A 203 -15.30 -22.60 -7.62
CA VAL A 203 -16.26 -21.88 -6.75
C VAL A 203 -17.66 -22.50 -6.81
N GLN A 204 -18.11 -22.97 -7.99
CA GLN A 204 -19.42 -23.61 -8.15
C GLN A 204 -19.50 -24.99 -7.49
N HIS A 205 -18.35 -25.68 -7.37
CA HIS A 205 -18.27 -27.04 -6.84
C HIS A 205 -17.64 -27.08 -5.44
N PHE A 206 -17.37 -25.93 -4.85
CA PHE A 206 -16.70 -25.82 -3.57
C PHE A 206 -17.51 -26.49 -2.46
N LYS A 207 -16.84 -27.34 -1.69
CA LYS A 207 -17.37 -27.97 -0.49
C LYS A 207 -16.45 -27.61 0.69
N PRO A 208 -16.96 -26.89 1.70
CA PRO A 208 -16.20 -26.54 2.90
C PRO A 208 -15.88 -27.75 3.76
#